data_AF-A0A7G5XM29-F1
#
_entry.id   AF-A0A7G5XM29-F1
#
_cell.length_a   1.000
_cell.length_b   1.000
_cell.length_c   1.000
_cell.angle_alpha   90.00
_cell.angle_beta   90.00
_cell.angle_gamma   90.00
#
_symmetry.space_group_name_H-M   'P 1'
#
loop_
_entity.id
_entity.type
_entity.pdbx_description
1 polymer ?
#
loop_
_entity_poly.entity_id
_entity_poly.type
_entity_poly.pdbx_seq_one_letter_code
_entity_poly.pdbx_strand_id
1 'polypeptide(L)'
;MLLKRPFRLLLLLFVLFFSVQTKAQDKPKPTTLKPPPLQSFWGKTKGGDLPLEMVLTTIDSAIWVIDDKKSRYHVSRFIVVHRSKDKYEDEKTGEIKSKYNSTATNVRNSGYLPKIWQKNLYEIIKKEDEIIITDIIVKDKWGYYYTAPEIKIKVM
;
A
#
# COMPACT_ATOMS: atom_id res chain seq x y z
N MET A 1 56.13 2.18 -49.94
CA MET A 1 55.24 2.82 -48.95
C MET A 1 53.78 2.61 -49.37
N LEU A 2 53.17 1.44 -49.12
CA LEU A 2 51.75 1.18 -49.50
C LEU A 2 51.22 -0.17 -48.96
N LEU A 3 51.34 -0.48 -47.66
CA LEU A 3 50.75 -1.72 -47.12
C LEU A 3 50.36 -1.65 -45.63
N LYS A 4 49.72 -0.57 -45.17
CA LYS A 4 49.23 -0.45 -43.78
C LYS A 4 47.78 0.02 -43.64
N ARG A 5 47.06 0.25 -44.75
CA ARG A 5 45.68 0.77 -44.75
C ARG A 5 44.54 -0.26 -44.78
N PRO A 6 44.66 -1.52 -45.29
CA PRO A 6 43.50 -2.40 -45.38
C PRO A 6 43.11 -3.02 -44.02
N PHE A 7 44.06 -3.16 -43.10
CA PHE A 7 43.83 -3.79 -41.80
C PHE A 7 42.94 -2.96 -40.86
N ARG A 8 43.03 -1.63 -40.92
CA ARG A 8 42.17 -0.73 -40.12
C ARG A 8 40.72 -0.69 -40.61
N LEU A 9 40.51 -0.81 -41.92
CA LEU A 9 39.17 -0.91 -42.53
C LEU A 9 38.50 -2.25 -42.22
N LEU A 10 39.27 -3.34 -42.19
CA LEU A 10 38.75 -4.67 -41.84
C LEU A 10 38.36 -4.77 -40.36
N LEU A 11 39.12 -4.13 -39.47
CA LEU A 11 38.81 -4.06 -38.04
C LEU A 11 37.54 -3.23 -37.75
N LEU A 12 37.31 -2.15 -38.50
CA LEU A 12 36.11 -1.30 -38.38
C LEU A 12 34.83 -2.01 -38.87
N LEU A 13 34.94 -2.84 -39.91
CA LEU A 13 33.84 -3.68 -40.40
C LEU A 13 33.46 -4.79 -39.41
N PHE A 14 34.42 -5.32 -38.65
CA PHE A 14 34.18 -6.37 -37.66
C PHE A 14 33.41 -5.88 -36.42
N VAL A 15 33.58 -4.62 -36.03
CA VAL A 15 32.89 -4.03 -34.86
C VAL A 15 31.40 -3.75 -35.14
N LEU A 16 31.02 -3.50 -36.40
CA LEU A 16 29.61 -3.25 -36.78
C LEU A 16 28.76 -4.54 -36.77
N PHE A 17 29.37 -5.71 -36.94
CA PHE A 17 28.66 -7.00 -36.95
C PHE A 17 28.30 -7.54 -35.55
N PHE A 18 28.85 -6.97 -34.46
CA PHE A 18 28.50 -7.34 -33.08
C PHE A 18 27.38 -6.51 -32.46
N SER A 19 26.57 -5.84 -33.28
CA SER A 19 25.31 -5.21 -32.87
C SER A 19 24.23 -6.29 -32.64
N VAL A 20 24.48 -7.18 -31.67
CA VAL A 20 23.56 -8.24 -31.29
C VAL A 20 22.26 -7.61 -30.80
N GLN A 21 21.18 -7.90 -31.53
CA GLN A 21 19.83 -7.51 -31.20
C GLN A 21 19.46 -8.07 -29.82
N THR A 22 19.40 -7.20 -28.82
CA THR A 22 18.69 -7.51 -27.57
C THR A 22 17.21 -7.60 -27.88
N LYS A 23 16.70 -8.79 -28.19
CA LYS A 23 15.26 -9.02 -28.20
C LYS A 23 14.78 -8.93 -26.75
N ALA A 24 14.09 -7.85 -26.42
CA ALA A 24 13.34 -7.76 -25.18
C ALA A 24 12.37 -8.95 -25.14
N GLN A 25 12.62 -9.90 -24.23
CA GLN A 25 11.68 -10.99 -23.99
C GLN A 25 10.46 -10.40 -23.29
N ASP A 26 9.37 -10.25 -24.03
CA ASP A 26 8.06 -9.97 -23.45
C ASP A 26 7.67 -11.16 -22.58
N LYS A 27 7.80 -10.98 -21.26
CA LYS A 27 7.41 -12.01 -20.29
C LYS A 27 5.91 -12.26 -20.46
N PRO A 28 5.47 -13.50 -20.72
CA PRO A 28 4.08 -13.79 -20.97
C PRO A 28 3.24 -13.37 -19.77
N LYS A 29 2.14 -12.65 -20.05
CA LYS A 29 1.16 -12.25 -19.05
C LYS A 29 0.43 -13.52 -18.57
N PRO A 30 0.45 -13.85 -17.28
CA PRO A 30 -0.18 -15.06 -16.81
C PRO A 30 -1.70 -15.02 -17.06
N THR A 31 -2.21 -15.99 -17.81
CA THR A 31 -3.65 -16.18 -18.03
C THR A 31 -4.25 -16.76 -16.75
N THR A 32 -4.97 -15.92 -16.00
CA THR A 32 -5.78 -16.24 -14.80
C THR A 32 -5.01 -16.86 -13.62
N LEU A 33 -4.64 -16.00 -12.66
CA LEU A 33 -4.10 -16.43 -11.36
C LEU A 33 -5.10 -16.11 -10.25
N LYS A 34 -5.51 -17.15 -9.52
CA LYS A 34 -5.97 -17.00 -8.14
C LYS A 34 -4.94 -16.12 -7.41
N PRO A 35 -5.35 -15.03 -6.74
CA PRO A 35 -4.41 -14.19 -6.01
C PRO A 35 -3.59 -15.05 -5.05
N PRO A 36 -2.27 -14.86 -4.98
CA PRO A 36 -1.50 -15.45 -3.88
C PRO A 36 -2.05 -14.92 -2.55
N PRO A 37 -1.81 -15.63 -1.44
CA PRO A 37 -2.20 -15.14 -0.13
C PRO A 37 -1.50 -13.79 0.15
N LEU A 38 -2.30 -12.73 0.27
CA LEU A 38 -1.81 -11.37 0.51
C LEU A 38 -1.80 -11.05 2.00
N GLN A 39 -0.89 -10.17 2.40
CA GLN A 39 -0.80 -9.61 3.75
C GLN A 39 -0.73 -8.09 3.65
N SER A 40 -1.61 -7.41 4.39
CA SER A 40 -1.68 -5.96 4.43
C SER A 40 -1.03 -5.41 5.68
N PHE A 41 -0.38 -4.25 5.53
CA PHE A 41 0.32 -3.55 6.59
C PHE A 41 0.03 -2.06 6.53
N TRP A 42 0.02 -1.41 7.69
CA TRP A 42 0.09 0.04 7.81
C TRP A 42 1.32 0.38 8.62
N GLY A 43 2.32 0.98 7.97
CA GLY A 43 3.65 1.12 8.56
C GLY A 43 4.26 -0.24 8.90
N LYS A 44 4.45 -0.53 10.19
CA LYS A 44 5.06 -1.78 10.68
C LYS A 44 4.04 -2.77 11.25
N THR A 45 2.76 -2.40 11.31
CA THR A 45 1.71 -3.23 11.94
C THR A 45 0.79 -3.88 10.92
N LYS A 46 0.26 -5.06 11.29
CA LYS A 46 -0.84 -5.75 10.59
C LYS A 46 -2.21 -5.44 11.19
N GLY A 47 -2.26 -4.54 12.17
CA GLY A 47 -3.44 -4.30 13.01
C GLY A 47 -3.28 -4.90 14.41
N GLY A 48 -4.41 -5.00 15.12
CA GLY A 48 -4.49 -5.46 16.50
C GLY A 48 -4.71 -4.31 17.49
N ASP A 49 -4.52 -4.63 18.76
CA ASP A 49 -4.63 -3.65 19.84
C ASP A 49 -3.29 -2.91 19.99
N LEU A 50 -3.29 -1.59 19.79
CA LEU A 50 -2.07 -0.77 19.79
C LEU A 50 -2.19 0.39 20.79
N PRO A 51 -1.10 0.74 21.50
CA PRO A 51 -1.05 1.96 22.31
C PRO A 51 -1.25 3.21 21.44
N LEU A 52 -1.94 4.21 21.97
CA LEU A 52 -2.16 5.50 21.29
C LEU A 52 -0.90 6.05 20.60
N GLU A 53 0.24 6.08 21.28
CA GLU A 53 1.50 6.60 20.73
C GLU A 53 1.98 5.85 19.47
N MET A 54 1.80 4.52 19.45
CA MET A 54 2.15 3.73 18.27
C MET A 54 1.19 4.04 17.11
N VAL A 55 -0.09 4.27 17.41
CA VAL A 55 -1.08 4.64 16.41
C VAL A 55 -0.76 6.01 15.82
N LEU A 56 -0.42 7.00 16.65
CA LEU A 56 -0.02 8.33 16.19
C LEU A 56 1.18 8.25 15.24
N THR A 57 2.22 7.47 15.56
CA THR A 57 3.36 7.28 14.64
C THR A 57 3.01 6.51 13.35
N THR A 58 1.92 5.74 13.38
CA THR A 58 1.45 4.95 12.22
C THR A 58 0.69 5.83 11.23
N ILE A 59 0.06 6.93 11.65
CA ILE A 59 -0.75 7.82 10.79
C ILE A 59 0.04 8.34 9.57
N ASP A 60 1.32 8.64 9.75
CA ASP A 60 2.20 9.12 8.67
C ASP A 60 2.75 8.00 7.77
N SER A 61 2.54 6.75 8.15
CA SER A 61 3.06 5.60 7.42
C SER A 61 2.19 5.22 6.20
N ALA A 62 2.82 4.59 5.22
CA ALA A 62 2.12 4.01 4.09
C ALA A 62 1.39 2.72 4.47
N ILE A 63 0.25 2.50 3.83
CA ILE A 63 -0.38 1.20 3.62
C ILE A 63 0.39 0.49 2.52
N TRP A 64 0.75 -0.76 2.76
CA TRP A 64 1.42 -1.59 1.76
C TRP A 64 1.04 -3.07 1.91
N VAL A 65 1.19 -3.81 0.80
CA VAL A 65 0.75 -5.19 0.70
C VAL A 65 1.87 -6.04 0.08
N ILE A 66 2.05 -7.24 0.61
CA ILE A 66 2.96 -8.26 0.08
C ILE A 66 2.26 -9.61 -0.06
N ASP A 67 2.79 -10.47 -0.93
CA ASP A 67 2.47 -11.89 -0.96
C ASP A 67 3.40 -12.71 -0.02
N ASP A 68 3.18 -14.02 0.00
CA ASP A 68 4.04 -15.02 0.67
C ASP A 68 5.49 -15.02 0.19
N LYS A 69 5.72 -14.64 -1.08
CA LYS A 69 7.04 -14.49 -1.70
C LYS A 69 7.68 -13.13 -1.43
N LYS A 70 7.07 -12.30 -0.58
CA LYS A 70 7.53 -10.95 -0.23
C LYS A 70 7.54 -9.97 -1.41
N SER A 71 6.82 -10.27 -2.48
CA SER A 71 6.60 -9.36 -3.61
C SER A 71 5.70 -8.22 -3.19
N ARG A 72 6.12 -6.98 -3.40
CA ARG A 72 5.32 -5.80 -3.06
C ARG A 72 4.32 -5.45 -4.16
N TYR A 73 3.09 -5.13 -3.76
CA TYR A 73 2.03 -4.72 -4.67
C TYR A 73 1.80 -3.21 -4.62
N HIS A 74 1.37 -2.64 -5.74
CA HIS A 74 1.00 -1.23 -5.81
C HIS A 74 -0.40 -1.03 -5.26
N VAL A 75 -0.57 -0.20 -4.22
CA VAL A 75 -1.88 0.12 -3.66
C VAL A 75 -2.66 1.02 -4.62
N SER A 76 -3.76 0.52 -5.17
CA SER A 76 -4.63 1.27 -6.09
C SER A 76 -5.67 2.09 -5.34
N ARG A 77 -6.29 1.52 -4.30
CA ARG A 77 -7.24 2.23 -3.45
C ARG A 77 -7.45 1.51 -2.13
N PHE A 78 -7.97 2.23 -1.15
CA PHE A 78 -8.47 1.68 0.10
C PHE A 78 -9.48 2.64 0.73
N ILE A 79 -10.22 2.17 1.73
CA ILE A 79 -11.11 2.98 2.56
C ILE A 79 -10.53 3.01 3.97
N VAL A 80 -10.48 4.20 4.56
CA VAL A 80 -10.19 4.36 5.99
C VAL A 80 -11.48 4.67 6.69
N VAL A 81 -11.72 3.98 7.80
CA VAL A 81 -12.83 4.22 8.71
C VAL A 81 -12.23 4.50 10.07
N HIS A 82 -12.55 5.65 10.66
CA HIS A 82 -12.34 5.94 12.06
C HIS A 82 -13.65 5.77 12.80
N ARG A 83 -13.65 4.93 13.84
CA ARG A 83 -14.79 4.73 14.73
C ARG A 83 -14.44 5.29 16.10
N SER A 84 -15.07 6.39 16.47
CA SER A 84 -14.95 6.94 17.82
C SER A 84 -15.96 6.31 18.75
N LYS A 85 -15.56 6.06 19.99
CA LYS A 85 -16.47 5.65 21.06
C LYS A 85 -16.66 6.82 22.01
N ASP A 86 -17.87 7.39 21.98
CA ASP A 86 -18.23 8.55 22.79
C ASP A 86 -19.10 8.11 23.97
N LYS A 87 -18.75 8.55 25.16
CA LYS A 87 -19.52 8.33 26.39
C LYS A 87 -20.38 9.56 26.64
N TYR A 88 -21.67 9.37 26.91
CA TYR A 88 -22.61 10.45 27.20
C TYR A 88 -23.49 10.05 28.38
N GLU A 89 -23.94 11.04 29.15
CA GLU A 89 -24.87 10.84 30.25
C GLU A 89 -26.31 11.00 29.73
N ASP A 90 -27.19 10.06 30.05
CA ASP A 90 -28.60 10.16 29.70
C ASP A 90 -29.30 11.12 30.68
N GLU A 91 -29.79 12.25 30.17
CA GLU A 91 -30.44 13.28 30.99
C GLU A 91 -31.65 12.79 31.79
N LYS A 92 -32.30 11.69 31.37
CA LYS A 92 -33.48 11.14 32.06
C LYS A 92 -33.11 10.10 33.12
N THR A 93 -32.05 9.33 32.91
CA THR A 93 -31.68 8.21 33.80
C THR A 93 -30.41 8.46 34.61
N GLY A 94 -29.61 9.48 34.26
CA GLY A 94 -28.28 9.72 34.86
C GLY A 94 -27.25 8.65 34.52
N GLU A 95 -27.56 7.72 33.62
CA GLU A 95 -26.68 6.61 33.27
C GLU A 95 -25.68 7.04 32.19
N ILE A 96 -24.41 6.65 32.37
CA ILE A 96 -23.38 6.82 31.33
C ILE A 96 -23.56 5.74 30.26
N LYS A 97 -23.99 6.15 29.07
CA LYS A 97 -24.12 5.32 27.87
C LYS A 97 -22.97 5.56 26.91
N SER A 98 -22.76 4.63 25.99
CA SER A 98 -21.75 4.75 24.94
C SER A 98 -22.40 4.70 23.56
N LYS A 99 -21.95 5.55 22.64
CA LYS A 99 -22.33 5.54 21.23
C LYS A 99 -21.08 5.44 20.36
N TYR A 100 -21.18 4.70 19.26
CA TYR A 100 -20.16 4.70 18.22
C TYR A 100 -20.53 5.71 17.13
N ASN A 101 -19.58 6.59 16.80
CA ASN A 101 -19.66 7.43 15.62
C ASN A 101 -18.60 6.94 14.62
N SER A 102 -18.89 7.03 13.32
CA SER A 102 -17.98 6.54 12.28
C SER A 102 -17.80 7.60 11.19
N THR A 103 -16.56 7.87 10.84
CA THR A 103 -16.21 8.69 9.68
C THR A 103 -15.35 7.86 8.74
N ALA A 104 -15.49 8.09 7.43
CA ALA A 104 -14.76 7.31 6.44
C ALA A 104 -14.30 8.16 5.25
N THR A 105 -13.21 7.72 4.61
CA THR A 105 -12.75 8.30 3.35
C THR A 105 -12.21 7.26 2.40
N ASN A 106 -12.35 7.52 1.11
CA ASN A 106 -11.78 6.71 0.04
C ASN A 106 -10.45 7.34 -0.41
N VAL A 107 -9.39 6.55 -0.39
CA VAL A 107 -8.07 6.94 -0.87
C VAL A 107 -7.80 6.20 -2.17
N ARG A 108 -7.38 6.93 -3.21
CA ARG A 108 -7.07 6.37 -4.53
C ARG A 108 -5.65 6.73 -4.93
N ASN A 109 -4.99 5.82 -5.64
CA ASN A 109 -3.66 5.97 -6.25
C ASN A 109 -2.58 6.48 -5.29
N SER A 110 -2.69 6.10 -4.01
CA SER A 110 -1.75 6.45 -2.96
C SER A 110 -1.73 5.32 -1.94
N GLY A 111 -0.57 5.07 -1.33
CA GLY A 111 -0.45 4.25 -0.13
C GLY A 111 -0.59 5.06 1.15
N TYR A 112 -0.62 6.39 1.08
CA TYR A 112 -0.71 7.27 2.25
C TYR A 112 -2.10 7.87 2.39
N LEU A 113 -2.49 8.16 3.62
CA LEU A 113 -3.68 8.95 3.92
C LEU A 113 -3.57 10.36 3.33
N PRO A 114 -4.69 10.97 2.90
CA PRO A 114 -4.73 12.39 2.58
C PRO A 114 -4.25 13.24 3.77
N LYS A 115 -3.50 14.30 3.50
CA LYS A 115 -2.94 15.18 4.56
C LYS A 115 -3.98 15.71 5.53
N ILE A 116 -5.15 16.07 5.02
CA ILE A 116 -6.29 16.51 5.86
C ILE A 116 -6.75 15.41 6.81
N TRP A 117 -6.77 14.16 6.36
CA TRP A 117 -7.14 13.02 7.19
C TRP A 117 -6.07 12.67 8.22
N GLN A 118 -4.78 12.77 7.85
CA GLN A 118 -3.69 12.63 8.82
C GLN A 118 -3.84 13.66 9.95
N LYS A 119 -4.00 14.94 9.59
CA LYS A 119 -4.20 16.03 10.55
C LYS A 119 -5.42 15.78 11.45
N ASN A 120 -6.57 15.46 10.85
CA ASN A 120 -7.79 15.22 11.62
C ASN A 120 -7.61 14.05 12.60
N LEU A 121 -7.00 12.94 12.17
CA LEU A 121 -6.75 11.80 13.05
C LEU A 121 -5.84 12.17 14.22
N TYR A 122 -4.78 12.96 13.99
CA TYR A 122 -3.92 13.45 15.07
C TYR A 122 -4.67 14.24 16.14
N GLU A 123 -5.71 14.98 15.76
CA GLU A 123 -6.48 15.83 16.66
C GLU A 123 -7.58 15.07 17.41
N ILE A 124 -8.22 14.09 16.77
CA ILE A 124 -9.45 13.48 17.30
C ILE A 124 -9.27 12.08 17.88
N ILE A 125 -8.18 11.38 17.54
CA ILE A 125 -8.03 9.97 17.93
C ILE A 125 -7.75 9.84 19.43
N LYS A 126 -8.45 8.91 20.07
CA LYS A 126 -8.32 8.65 21.51
C LYS A 126 -8.39 7.16 21.82
N LYS A 127 -8.12 6.82 23.09
CA LYS A 127 -8.26 5.46 23.61
C LYS A 127 -9.68 4.94 23.40
N GLU A 128 -9.79 3.63 23.19
CA GLU A 128 -11.01 2.90 22.83
C GLU A 128 -11.54 3.15 21.40
N ASP A 129 -10.94 4.05 20.62
CA ASP A 129 -11.29 4.21 19.20
C ASP A 129 -10.81 3.02 18.35
N GLU A 130 -11.40 2.87 17.17
CA GLU A 130 -10.94 1.92 16.15
C GLU A 130 -10.56 2.66 14.86
N ILE A 131 -9.48 2.22 14.20
CA ILE A 131 -9.20 2.57 12.80
C ILE A 131 -9.23 1.28 11.97
N ILE A 132 -9.97 1.32 10.87
CA ILE A 132 -10.11 0.20 9.95
C ILE A 132 -9.67 0.66 8.57
N ILE A 133 -8.68 -0.02 8.00
CA ILE A 133 -8.30 0.10 6.59
C ILE A 133 -8.92 -1.08 5.87
N THR A 134 -9.94 -0.83 5.06
CA THR A 134 -10.71 -1.87 4.36
C THR A 134 -10.77 -1.60 2.86
N ASP A 135 -11.33 -2.55 2.11
CA ASP A 135 -11.47 -2.47 0.65
C ASP A 135 -10.15 -2.10 -0.04
N ILE A 136 -9.06 -2.72 0.45
CA ILE A 136 -7.70 -2.51 -0.04
C ILE A 136 -7.56 -3.23 -1.37
N ILE A 137 -7.51 -2.47 -2.45
CA ILE A 137 -7.28 -2.99 -3.80
C ILE A 137 -5.86 -2.69 -4.22
N VAL A 138 -5.17 -3.72 -4.67
CA VAL A 138 -3.79 -3.64 -5.13
C VAL A 138 -3.66 -4.10 -6.58
N LYS A 139 -2.60 -3.62 -7.23
CA LYS A 139 -2.26 -3.93 -8.61
C LYS A 139 -0.91 -4.64 -8.63
N ASP A 140 -0.83 -5.75 -9.37
CA ASP A 140 0.43 -6.45 -9.60
C ASP A 140 1.23 -5.82 -10.76
N LYS A 141 2.41 -6.40 -11.03
CA LYS A 141 3.30 -5.95 -12.12
C LYS A 141 2.73 -6.18 -13.53
N TRP A 142 1.72 -7.04 -13.68
CA TRP A 142 1.05 -7.33 -14.94
C TRP A 142 -0.25 -6.51 -15.12
N GLY A 143 -0.62 -5.75 -14.10
CA GLY A 143 -1.78 -4.88 -14.06
C GLY A 143 -3.09 -5.55 -13.65
N TYR A 144 -3.04 -6.76 -13.09
CA TYR A 144 -4.21 -7.39 -12.47
C TYR A 144 -4.48 -6.79 -11.09
N TYR A 145 -5.77 -6.68 -10.77
CA TYR A 145 -6.24 -6.15 -9.50
C TYR A 145 -6.61 -7.28 -8.55
N TYR A 146 -6.25 -7.11 -7.28
CA TYR A 146 -6.54 -8.06 -6.21
C TYR A 146 -7.03 -7.33 -4.96
N THR A 147 -7.92 -7.98 -4.22
CA THR A 147 -8.34 -7.52 -2.90
C THR A 147 -7.38 -8.08 -1.85
N ALA A 148 -6.84 -7.20 -1.01
CA ALA A 148 -5.99 -7.57 0.11
C ALA A 148 -6.79 -7.58 1.43
N PRO A 149 -6.34 -8.32 2.47
CA PRO A 149 -6.99 -8.32 3.77
C PRO A 149 -7.09 -6.93 4.38
N GLU A 150 -8.13 -6.69 5.18
CA GLU A 150 -8.25 -5.44 5.94
C GLU A 150 -7.24 -5.37 7.10
N ILE A 151 -7.01 -4.15 7.58
CA ILE A 151 -6.20 -3.87 8.76
C ILE A 151 -7.12 -3.20 9.78
N LYS A 152 -7.32 -3.84 10.93
CA LYS A 152 -8.10 -3.27 12.04
C LYS A 152 -7.19 -2.96 13.21
N ILE A 153 -7.22 -1.71 13.68
CA ILE A 153 -6.49 -1.23 14.86
C ILE A 153 -7.51 -0.82 15.91
N LYS A 154 -7.31 -1.26 17.15
CA LYS A 154 -8.02 -0.76 18.33
C LYS A 154 -7.03 -0.01 19.22
N VAL A 155 -7.39 1.20 19.63
CA VAL A 155 -6.51 2.07 20.41
C VAL A 155 -6.64 1.74 21.91
N MET A 156 -5.51 1.49 22.58
CA MET A 156 -5.42 1.21 24.04
C MET A 156 -4.70 2.33 24.81
#